data_AF-A0A356V4V9-F1
#
_entry.id   AF-A0A356V4V9-F1
#
_cell.length_a   1.000
_cell.length_b   1.000
_cell.length_c   1.000
_cell.angle_alpha   90.00
_cell.angle_beta   90.00
_cell.angle_gamma   90.00
#
_symmetry.space_group_name_H-M   'P 1'
#
loop_
_entity.id
_entity.type
_entity.pdbx_description
1 polymer ?
#
loop_
_entity_poly.entity_id
_entity_poly.type
_entity_poly.pdbx_seq_one_letter_code
_entity_poly.pdbx_strand_id
1 'polypeptide(L)'
;MRTVLLITVICVALGGVLFWVMGGMDQLAVWAADGQREFQNAMARALRALRDGDPQALTTLLVVCFTYGFFHAVGPGHGKVLIGGYGVGRRIGLLRLSSIALMSSLAQSLSAVALVYAGVFLLNWSSKQMVNITENIMAPVSY
;
A
#
# COMPACT_ATOMS: atom_id res chain seq x y z
N MET A 1 -14.72 -8.36 -36.47
CA MET A 1 -14.65 -7.92 -35.06
C MET A 1 -14.10 -9.00 -34.13
N ARG A 2 -14.66 -10.23 -34.10
CA ARG A 2 -14.17 -11.33 -33.23
C ARG A 2 -12.69 -11.67 -33.40
N THR A 3 -12.21 -11.78 -34.64
CA THR A 3 -10.80 -12.11 -34.93
C THR A 3 -9.82 -11.04 -34.48
N VAL A 4 -10.18 -9.76 -34.65
CA VAL A 4 -9.37 -8.62 -34.17
C VAL A 4 -9.28 -8.63 -32.65
N LEU A 5 -10.41 -8.85 -31.96
CA LEU A 5 -10.45 -9.00 -30.50
C LEU A 5 -9.56 -10.15 -30.02
N LEU A 6 -9.64 -11.32 -30.66
CA LEU A 6 -8.82 -12.48 -30.30
C LEU A 6 -7.33 -12.22 -30.51
N ILE A 7 -6.95 -11.61 -31.64
CA ILE A 7 -5.56 -11.23 -31.91
C ILE A 7 -5.06 -10.24 -30.84
N THR A 8 -5.85 -9.21 -30.51
CA THR A 8 -5.47 -8.24 -29.46
C THR A 8 -5.26 -8.93 -28.12
N VAL A 9 -6.16 -9.81 -27.70
CA VAL A 9 -6.04 -10.54 -26.42
C VAL A 9 -4.80 -11.42 -26.41
N ILE A 10 -4.53 -12.15 -27.50
CA ILE A 10 -3.34 -13.01 -27.61
C ILE A 10 -2.07 -12.18 -27.58
N CYS A 11 -2.01 -11.06 -28.30
CA CYS A 11 -0.86 -10.16 -28.29
C CYS A 11 -0.60 -9.56 -26.90
N VAL A 12 -1.65 -9.15 -26.17
CA VAL A 12 -1.52 -8.65 -24.80
C VAL A 12 -1.04 -9.75 -23.85
N ALA A 13 -1.60 -10.96 -23.96
CA ALA A 13 -1.19 -12.09 -23.14
C ALA A 13 0.26 -12.48 -23.40
N LEU A 14 0.67 -12.60 -24.67
CA LEU A 14 2.04 -12.88 -25.07
C LEU A 14 3.00 -11.78 -24.61
N GLY A 15 2.62 -10.51 -24.77
CA GLY A 15 3.39 -9.38 -24.27
C GLY A 15 3.58 -9.44 -22.75
N GLY A 16 2.52 -9.77 -22.01
CA GLY A 16 2.59 -9.95 -20.55
C GLY A 16 3.48 -11.12 -20.13
N VAL A 17 3.39 -12.26 -20.81
CA VAL A 17 4.26 -13.42 -20.55
C VAL A 17 5.71 -13.11 -20.90
N LEU A 18 5.98 -12.46 -22.03
CA LEU A 18 7.33 -12.05 -22.41
C LEU A 18 7.90 -11.05 -21.40
N PHE A 19 7.11 -10.06 -20.98
CA PHE A 19 7.50 -9.12 -19.93
C PHE A 19 7.85 -9.84 -18.63
N TRP A 20 7.05 -10.83 -18.24
CA TRP A 20 7.32 -11.67 -17.06
C TRP A 20 8.63 -12.45 -17.20
N VAL A 21 8.80 -13.20 -18.29
CA VAL A 21 9.96 -14.08 -18.52
C VAL A 21 11.26 -13.29 -18.66
N MET A 22 11.20 -12.07 -19.20
CA MET A 22 12.34 -11.16 -19.29
C MET A 22 12.65 -10.46 -17.95
N GLY A 23 12.04 -10.87 -16.83
CA GLY A 23 12.28 -10.31 -15.50
C GLY A 23 11.62 -8.95 -15.26
N GLY A 24 10.65 -8.56 -16.08
CA GLY A 24 9.96 -7.28 -15.93
C GLY A 24 9.21 -7.14 -14.60
N MET A 25 8.70 -8.25 -14.06
CA MET A 25 8.07 -8.27 -12.73
C MET A 25 9.08 -8.02 -11.61
N ASP A 26 10.29 -8.58 -11.71
CA ASP A 26 11.34 -8.35 -10.73
C ASP A 26 11.79 -6.88 -10.75
N GLN A 27 11.92 -6.31 -11.94
CA GLN A 27 12.24 -4.88 -12.11
C GLN A 27 11.14 -3.98 -11.54
N LEU A 28 9.86 -4.32 -11.75
CA LEU A 28 8.74 -3.61 -11.14
C LEU A 28 8.74 -3.74 -9.61
N ALA A 29 9.07 -4.91 -9.07
CA ALA A 29 9.13 -5.14 -7.64
C ALA A 29 10.26 -4.32 -6.99
N VAL A 30 11.44 -4.29 -7.60
CA VAL A 30 12.56 -3.45 -7.15
C VAL A 30 12.19 -1.97 -7.22
N TRP A 31 11.64 -1.52 -8.34
CA TRP A 31 11.19 -0.12 -8.50
C TRP A 31 10.15 0.28 -7.45
N ALA A 32 9.18 -0.59 -7.17
CA ALA A 32 8.18 -0.36 -6.13
C ALA A 32 8.80 -0.32 -4.73
N ALA A 33 9.74 -1.23 -4.43
CA ALA A 33 10.45 -1.27 -3.15
C ALA A 33 11.33 -0.03 -2.92
N ASP A 34 11.98 0.47 -3.97
CA ASP A 34 12.76 1.71 -3.88
C ASP A 34 11.86 2.93 -3.70
N GLY A 35 10.71 2.99 -4.38
CA GLY A 35 9.70 4.01 -4.12
C GLY A 35 9.20 3.99 -2.67
N GLN A 36 8.90 2.80 -2.14
CA GLN A 36 8.53 2.62 -0.73
C GLN A 36 9.62 3.16 0.20
N ARG A 37 10.89 2.79 -0.03
CA ARG A 37 12.02 3.26 0.78
C ARG A 37 12.17 4.77 0.73
N GLU A 38 12.00 5.40 -0.44
CA GLU A 38 12.11 6.85 -0.56
C GLU A 38 11.00 7.57 0.21
N PHE A 39 9.76 7.09 0.15
CA PHE A 39 8.67 7.64 0.97
C PHE A 39 8.96 7.50 2.47
N GLN A 40 9.44 6.34 2.92
CA GLN A 40 9.82 6.13 4.34
C GLN A 40 10.94 7.08 4.79
N ASN A 41 11.96 7.25 3.96
CA ASN A 41 13.06 8.17 4.23
C ASN A 41 12.58 9.63 4.26
N ALA A 42 11.69 10.02 3.35
CA ALA A 42 11.08 11.34 3.33
C ALA A 42 10.25 11.63 4.58
N MET A 43 9.41 10.69 5.02
CA MET A 43 8.66 10.79 6.27
C MET A 43 9.59 10.93 7.48
N ALA A 44 10.65 10.11 7.54
CA ALA A 44 11.63 10.17 8.63
C ALA A 44 12.40 11.51 8.65
N ARG A 45 12.73 12.09 7.49
CA ARG A 45 13.34 13.43 7.40
C ARG A 45 12.38 14.51 7.87
N ALA A 46 11.13 14.49 7.39
CA ALA A 46 10.11 15.46 7.79
C ALA A 46 9.80 15.40 9.30
N LEU A 47 9.73 14.20 9.88
CA LEU A 47 9.52 14.02 11.33
C LEU A 47 10.69 14.56 12.16
N ARG A 48 11.94 14.40 11.70
CA ARG A 48 13.12 14.97 12.36
C ARG A 48 13.10 16.49 12.31
N ALA A 49 12.86 17.08 11.13
CA ALA A 49 12.72 18.52 10.98
C ALA A 49 11.60 19.09 11.87
N LEU A 50 10.47 18.38 11.99
CA LEU A 50 9.37 18.76 12.88
C LEU A 50 9.78 18.76 14.36
N ARG A 51 10.62 17.81 14.77
CA ARG A 51 11.20 17.77 16.12
C ARG A 51 12.20 18.90 16.36
N ASP A 52 12.94 19.29 15.33
CA ASP A 52 13.95 20.36 15.40
C ASP A 52 13.31 21.77 15.34
N GLY A 53 11.99 21.86 15.23
CA GLY A 53 11.23 23.12 15.28
C GLY A 53 11.05 23.80 13.92
N ASP A 54 11.27 23.11 12.81
CA ASP A 54 11.02 23.66 11.47
C ASP A 54 9.51 23.92 11.26
N PRO A 55 9.09 25.17 11.03
CA PRO A 55 7.67 25.52 10.88
C PRO A 55 7.00 24.88 9.65
N GLN A 56 7.76 24.48 8.63
CA GLN A 56 7.21 23.87 7.42
C GLN A 56 7.15 22.34 7.50
N ALA A 57 7.85 21.73 8.46
CA ALA A 57 8.00 20.28 8.52
C ALA A 57 6.68 19.54 8.75
N LEU A 58 5.70 20.15 9.44
CA LEU A 58 4.38 19.56 9.62
C LEU A 58 3.65 19.41 8.28
N THR A 59 3.62 20.49 7.47
CA THR A 59 3.00 20.47 6.14
C THR A 59 3.71 19.47 5.24
N THR A 60 5.04 19.45 5.25
CA THR A 60 5.83 18.47 4.50
C THR A 60 5.49 17.04 4.91
N LEU A 61 5.42 16.76 6.22
CA LEU A 61 5.06 15.43 6.73
C LEU A 61 3.65 15.02 6.26
N LEU A 62 2.67 15.92 6.36
CA LEU A 62 1.31 15.67 5.90
C LEU A 62 1.24 15.37 4.41
N VAL A 63 1.94 16.15 3.57
CA VAL A 63 1.97 15.95 2.11
C VAL A 63 2.63 14.62 1.76
N VAL A 64 3.76 14.28 2.37
CA VAL A 64 4.44 13.00 2.12
C VAL A 64 3.54 11.83 2.56
N CYS A 65 2.94 11.89 3.75
CA CYS A 65 2.03 10.86 4.24
C CYS A 65 0.80 10.70 3.34
N PHE A 66 0.21 11.81 2.88
CA PHE A 66 -0.94 11.78 1.98
C PHE A 66 -0.58 11.18 0.63
N THR A 67 0.54 11.62 0.05
CA THR A 67 1.04 11.12 -1.25
C THR A 67 1.31 9.62 -1.16
N TYR A 68 2.00 9.19 -0.10
CA TYR A 68 2.23 7.78 0.18
C TYR A 68 0.91 7.00 0.29
N GLY A 69 -0.05 7.52 1.06
CA GLY A 69 -1.38 6.92 1.24
C GLY A 69 -2.16 6.81 -0.07
N PHE A 70 -2.08 7.80 -0.97
CA PHE A 70 -2.72 7.77 -2.28
C PHE A 70 -2.16 6.64 -3.16
N PHE A 71 -0.83 6.53 -3.28
CA PHE A 71 -0.21 5.45 -4.06
C PHE A 71 -0.46 4.08 -3.43
N HIS A 72 -0.39 3.98 -2.10
CA HIS A 72 -0.79 2.78 -1.36
C HIS A 72 -2.28 2.42 -1.60
N ALA A 73 -3.12 3.41 -1.90
CA ALA A 73 -4.51 3.18 -2.24
C ALA A 73 -4.71 2.60 -3.66
N VAL A 74 -3.77 2.80 -4.58
CA VAL A 74 -3.83 2.28 -5.96
C VAL A 74 -3.33 0.83 -6.05
N GLY A 75 -2.37 0.45 -5.21
CA GLY A 75 -1.77 -0.89 -5.21
C GLY A 75 -2.75 -2.03 -4.90
N PRO A 76 -2.39 -3.29 -5.24
CA PRO A 76 -3.22 -4.46 -4.94
C PRO A 76 -3.38 -4.66 -3.43
N GLY A 77 -4.54 -5.17 -3.00
CA GLY A 77 -4.77 -5.49 -1.58
C GLY A 77 -6.11 -6.17 -1.31
N HIS A 78 -6.13 -7.07 -0.34
CA HIS A 78 -7.29 -7.90 0.01
C HIS A 78 -8.57 -7.09 0.29
N GLY A 79 -8.46 -6.01 1.06
CA GLY A 79 -9.62 -5.14 1.36
C GLY A 79 -10.20 -4.44 0.12
N LYS A 80 -9.36 -4.13 -0.88
CA LYS A 80 -9.80 -3.53 -2.15
C LYS A 80 -10.52 -4.56 -3.02
N VAL A 81 -10.02 -5.80 -3.05
CA VAL A 81 -10.68 -6.91 -3.75
C VAL A 81 -12.03 -7.21 -3.12
N LEU A 82 -12.12 -7.21 -1.79
CA LEU A 82 -13.36 -7.52 -1.06
C LEU A 82 -14.41 -6.42 -1.23
N ILE A 83 -14.08 -5.15 -1.00
CA ILE A 83 -15.01 -4.01 -1.14
C ILE A 83 -15.34 -3.78 -2.63
N GLY A 84 -14.34 -3.85 -3.51
CA GLY A 84 -14.52 -3.70 -4.95
C GLY A 84 -15.38 -4.82 -5.54
N GLY A 85 -15.09 -6.08 -5.19
CA GLY A 85 -15.87 -7.24 -5.59
C GLY A 85 -17.31 -7.18 -5.08
N TYR A 86 -17.52 -6.74 -3.84
CA TYR A 86 -18.86 -6.51 -3.29
C TYR A 86 -19.62 -5.41 -4.05
N GLY A 87 -18.96 -4.31 -4.39
CA GLY A 87 -19.53 -3.22 -5.19
C GLY A 87 -19.84 -3.59 -6.64
N VAL A 88 -19.12 -4.55 -7.21
CA VAL A 88 -19.42 -5.13 -8.54
C VAL A 88 -20.58 -6.12 -8.44
N GLY A 89 -20.59 -6.96 -7.41
CA GLY A 89 -21.62 -8.00 -7.19
C GLY A 89 -22.96 -7.44 -6.69
N ARG A 90 -22.98 -6.24 -6.13
CA ARG A 90 -24.18 -5.54 -5.63
C ARG A 90 -24.20 -4.12 -6.17
N ARG A 91 -25.34 -3.64 -6.68
CA ARG A 91 -25.51 -2.25 -7.15
C ARG A 91 -25.51 -1.24 -6.00
N ILE A 92 -24.36 -1.02 -5.38
CA ILE A 92 -24.17 -0.09 -4.28
C ILE A 92 -23.67 1.24 -4.83
N GLY A 93 -24.25 2.35 -4.35
CA GLY A 93 -23.81 3.69 -4.75
C GLY A 93 -22.36 3.97 -4.35
N LEU A 94 -21.63 4.68 -5.21
CA LEU A 94 -20.22 5.00 -5.03
C LEU A 94 -19.92 5.65 -3.67
N LEU A 95 -20.76 6.60 -3.23
CA LEU A 95 -20.59 7.27 -1.94
C LEU A 95 -20.60 6.31 -0.75
N ARG A 96 -21.46 5.28 -0.78
CA ARG A 96 -21.55 4.28 0.29
C ARG A 96 -20.35 3.33 0.27
N LEU A 97 -19.88 2.94 -0.91
CA LEU A 97 -18.65 2.14 -1.02
C LEU A 97 -17.43 2.94 -0.55
N SER A 98 -17.33 4.20 -0.95
CA SER A 98 -16.24 5.10 -0.55
C SER A 98 -16.23 5.34 0.96
N SER A 99 -17.40 5.50 1.61
CA SER A 99 -17.46 5.68 3.05
C SER A 99 -17.04 4.42 3.81
N ILE A 100 -17.45 3.23 3.35
CA ILE A 100 -17.01 1.95 3.93
C ILE A 100 -15.50 1.79 3.76
N ALA A 101 -14.96 2.09 2.58
CA ALA A 101 -13.52 2.02 2.32
C ALA A 101 -12.73 2.99 3.22
N LEU A 102 -13.21 4.22 3.41
CA LEU A 102 -12.59 5.21 4.28
C LEU A 102 -12.61 4.74 5.75
N MET A 103 -13.75 4.28 6.24
CA MET A 103 -13.90 3.75 7.61
C MET A 103 -13.01 2.53 7.84
N SER A 104 -12.96 1.62 6.88
CA SER A 104 -12.07 0.45 6.94
C SER A 104 -10.60 0.85 6.98
N SER A 105 -10.18 1.83 6.18
CA SER A 105 -8.80 2.34 6.16
C SER A 105 -8.42 2.99 7.50
N LEU A 106 -9.32 3.78 8.08
CA LEU A 106 -9.11 4.40 9.40
C LEU A 106 -9.05 3.36 10.52
N ALA A 107 -9.97 2.39 10.53
CA ALA A 107 -9.96 1.31 11.50
C ALA A 107 -8.69 0.46 11.39
N GLN A 108 -8.23 0.17 10.17
CA GLN A 108 -6.99 -0.56 9.93
C GLN A 108 -5.76 0.25 10.40
N SER A 109 -5.68 1.54 10.07
CA SER A 109 -4.58 2.41 10.51
C SER A 109 -4.52 2.50 12.04
N LEU A 110 -5.66 2.70 12.70
CA LEU A 110 -5.74 2.74 14.16
C LEU A 110 -5.33 1.41 14.78
N SER A 111 -5.76 0.29 14.20
CA SER A 111 -5.37 -1.05 14.66
C SER A 111 -3.87 -1.27 14.54
N ALA A 112 -3.26 -0.82 13.43
CA ALA A 112 -1.82 -0.91 13.24
C ALA A 112 -1.06 -0.06 14.28
N VAL A 113 -1.50 1.18 14.53
CA VAL A 113 -0.92 2.04 15.58
C VAL A 113 -1.03 1.38 16.95
N ALA A 114 -2.19 0.83 17.29
CA ALA A 114 -2.41 0.14 18.56
C ALA A 114 -1.50 -1.10 18.71
N LEU A 115 -1.37 -1.92 17.68
CA LEU A 115 -0.47 -3.07 17.67
C LEU A 115 1.00 -2.65 17.82
N VAL A 116 1.40 -1.56 17.15
CA VAL A 116 2.77 -1.06 17.25
C VAL A 116 3.09 -0.61 18.67
N TYR A 117 2.21 0.19 19.27
CA TYR A 117 2.38 0.64 20.65
C TYR A 117 2.28 -0.50 21.65
N ALA A 118 1.42 -1.50 21.44
CA ALA A 118 1.36 -2.69 22.29
C ALA A 118 2.71 -3.45 22.27
N GLY A 119 3.31 -3.66 21.10
CA GLY A 119 4.63 -4.29 21.00
C GLY A 119 5.72 -3.48 21.72
N VAL A 120 5.71 -2.15 21.59
CA VAL A 120 6.68 -1.28 22.25
C VAL A 120 6.50 -1.27 23.77
N PHE A 121 5.28 -1.08 24.28
CA PHE A 121 5.05 -0.89 25.72
C PHE A 121 4.93 -2.19 26.50
N LEU A 122 4.37 -3.27 25.91
CA LEU A 122 4.15 -4.53 26.63
C LEU A 122 5.31 -5.51 26.44
N LEU A 123 5.95 -5.49 25.28
CA LEU A 123 6.99 -6.47 24.90
C LEU A 123 8.39 -5.86 24.81
N ASN A 124 8.51 -4.53 25.01
CA ASN A 124 9.76 -3.77 24.86
C ASN A 124 10.44 -4.01 23.51
N TRP A 125 9.64 -4.18 22.45
CA TRP A 125 10.15 -4.44 21.10
C TRP A 125 10.65 -3.16 20.43
N SER A 126 11.80 -3.26 19.78
CA SER A 126 12.34 -2.21 18.92
C SER A 126 11.60 -2.12 17.58
N SER A 127 11.70 -0.97 16.90
CA SER A 127 11.15 -0.81 15.55
C SER A 127 11.66 -1.87 14.57
N LYS A 128 12.92 -2.31 14.71
CA LYS A 128 13.49 -3.38 13.88
C LYS A 128 12.81 -4.72 14.11
N GLN A 129 12.51 -5.07 15.36
CA GLN A 129 11.78 -6.31 15.69
C GLN A 129 10.35 -6.25 15.16
N MET A 130 9.67 -5.11 15.31
CA MET A 130 8.32 -4.90 14.77
C MET A 130 8.27 -5.10 13.26
N VAL A 131 9.23 -4.50 12.54
CA VAL A 131 9.37 -4.68 11.09
C VAL A 131 9.66 -6.14 10.74
N ASN A 132 10.57 -6.80 11.47
CA ASN A 132 10.92 -8.20 11.21
C ASN A 132 9.72 -9.15 11.37
N ILE A 133 8.92 -8.98 12.43
CA ILE A 133 7.68 -9.75 12.63
C ILE A 133 6.67 -9.44 11.51
N THR A 134 6.58 -8.19 11.09
CA THR A 134 5.68 -7.79 10.01
C THR A 134 6.06 -8.47 8.69
N GLU A 135 7.32 -8.39 8.29
CA GLU A 135 7.81 -8.92 7.01
C GLU A 135 7.87 -10.45 6.98
N ASN A 136 8.28 -11.09 8.08
CA ASN A 136 8.53 -12.54 8.08
C ASN A 136 7.34 -13.37 8.54
N ILE A 137 6.36 -12.77 9.24
CA ILE A 137 5.21 -13.49 9.78
C ILE A 137 3.90 -12.90 9.28
N MET A 138 3.67 -11.61 9.49
CA MET A 138 2.36 -11.01 9.19
C MET A 138 2.10 -10.91 7.69
N ALA A 139 3.08 -10.45 6.90
CA ALA A 139 2.93 -10.28 5.47
C ALA A 139 2.68 -11.63 4.76
N PRO A 140 3.46 -12.71 4.99
CA PRO A 140 3.19 -14.01 4.39
C PRO A 140 1.84 -14.61 4.79
N VAL A 141 1.39 -14.42 6.04
CA VAL A 141 0.10 -14.93 6.53
C VAL A 141 -1.09 -14.12 5.99
N SER A 142 -0.85 -12.91 5.51
CA SER A 142 -1.89 -12.01 5.03
C SER A 142 -2.33 -12.24 3.56
N TYR A 143 -1.62 -13.10 2.81
CA TYR A 143 -1.95 -13.54 1.45
C TYR A 143 -2.62 -14.92 1.47
#